data_AF-A0A8B7UV12-F1
#
_entry.id   AF-A0A8B7UV12-F1
#
_cell.length_a   1.000
_cell.length_b   1.000
_cell.length_c   1.000
_cell.angle_alpha   90.00
_cell.angle_beta   90.00
_cell.angle_gamma   90.00
#
_symmetry.space_group_name_H-M   'P 1'
#
loop_
_entity.id
_entity.type
_entity.pdbx_description
1 polymer ?
#
loop_
_entity_poly.entity_id
_entity_poly.type
_entity_poly.pdbx_seq_one_letter_code
_entity_poly.pdbx_strand_id
1 'polypeptide(L)'
;MLDEEEATDNDLRAKFKERWQRTPSNDLYKPLRAEGTNFRTVLDKAVQADGQVKERYQSHRDTIALLCKPEPELNAAIPSANPAKTMQGSEVVNVLKSLLTNLDEVKKEREGLENDLKSVNFDMTSKFLTALAQDGVINEEALSVTELDRIYGSLTNKVQESLKKQEGLLKNIQVSHQEFSKMKQSNNEANLREEVLKNLATAYDNFVELVANLKEGTKFYNELTEILVRFQNKCSDIVFARKTERDELLK
;
A
#
# COMPACT_ATOMS: atom_id res chain seq x y z
N MET A 1 32.23 2.95 -7.64
CA MET A 1 32.24 3.07 -9.12
C MET A 1 32.37 4.51 -9.60
N LEU A 2 31.32 5.35 -9.53
CA LEU A 2 31.39 6.74 -10.03
C LEU A 2 32.47 7.56 -9.31
N ASP A 3 32.51 7.47 -7.97
CA ASP A 3 33.49 8.22 -7.16
C ASP A 3 34.94 7.78 -7.41
N GLU A 4 35.17 6.49 -7.66
CA GLU A 4 36.50 5.95 -7.96
C GLU A 4 37.03 6.43 -9.33
N GLU A 5 36.16 6.42 -10.35
CA GLU A 5 36.53 6.93 -11.67
C GLU A 5 36.77 8.44 -11.62
N GLU A 6 35.91 9.19 -10.93
CA GLU A 6 36.08 10.63 -10.78
C GLU A 6 37.36 11.00 -10.03
N ALA A 7 37.69 10.28 -8.95
CA ALA A 7 38.96 10.50 -8.25
C ALA A 7 40.16 10.34 -9.20
N THR A 8 40.12 9.30 -10.04
CA THR A 8 41.16 9.07 -11.06
C THR A 8 41.17 10.18 -12.12
N ASP A 9 40.02 10.62 -12.59
CA ASP A 9 39.89 11.72 -13.56
C ASP A 9 40.46 13.03 -13.01
N ASN A 10 40.19 13.34 -11.73
CA ASN A 10 40.69 14.53 -11.05
C ASN A 10 42.22 14.49 -10.89
N ASP A 11 42.78 13.34 -10.52
CA ASP A 11 44.23 13.15 -10.41
C ASP A 11 44.93 13.32 -11.76
N LEU A 12 44.38 12.75 -12.84
CA LEU A 12 44.94 12.86 -14.18
C LEU A 12 44.84 14.29 -14.71
N ARG A 13 43.72 14.98 -14.47
CA ARG A 13 43.56 16.39 -14.81
C ARG A 13 44.60 17.27 -14.11
N ALA A 14 44.87 17.02 -12.82
CA ALA A 14 45.88 17.75 -12.06
C ALA A 14 47.31 17.53 -12.60
N LYS A 15 47.63 16.28 -13.00
CA LYS A 15 48.95 15.91 -13.52
C LYS A 15 49.20 16.40 -14.95
N PHE A 16 48.24 16.20 -15.84
CA PHE A 16 48.42 16.41 -17.28
C PHE A 16 47.87 17.75 -17.80
N LYS A 17 47.08 18.48 -16.98
CA LYS A 17 46.58 19.84 -17.25
C LYS A 17 46.03 19.99 -18.68
N GLU A 18 46.71 20.76 -19.52
CA GLU A 18 46.31 21.04 -20.92
C GLU A 18 46.29 19.80 -21.82
N ARG A 19 46.91 18.68 -21.42
CA ARG A 19 46.83 17.41 -22.17
C ARG A 19 45.64 16.55 -21.76
N TRP A 20 44.85 16.97 -20.76
CA TRP A 20 43.68 16.26 -20.25
C TRP A 20 42.40 17.10 -20.34
N GLN A 21 41.88 17.27 -21.56
CA GLN A 21 40.78 18.21 -21.86
C GLN A 21 39.40 17.57 -22.00
N ARG A 22 39.22 16.32 -21.56
CA ARG A 22 37.89 15.68 -21.57
C ARG A 22 36.95 16.29 -20.53
N THR A 23 35.63 16.17 -20.77
CA THR A 23 34.59 16.61 -19.82
C THR A 23 34.86 16.07 -18.42
N PRO A 24 34.84 16.91 -17.37
CA PRO A 24 35.01 16.46 -15.99
C PRO A 24 34.00 15.40 -15.58
N SER A 25 34.49 14.34 -14.92
CA SER A 25 33.62 13.26 -14.44
C SER A 25 32.54 13.77 -13.49
N ASN A 26 32.83 14.79 -12.66
CA ASN A 26 31.82 15.43 -11.82
C ASN A 26 30.63 15.97 -12.63
N ASP A 27 30.91 16.67 -13.74
CA ASP A 27 29.86 17.24 -14.59
C ASP A 27 29.07 16.15 -15.32
N LEU A 28 29.77 15.12 -15.81
CA LEU A 28 29.16 13.98 -16.49
C LEU A 28 28.26 13.15 -15.55
N TYR A 29 28.66 13.00 -14.29
CA TYR A 29 27.95 12.16 -13.31
C TYR A 29 26.83 12.86 -12.55
N LYS A 30 26.67 14.18 -12.69
CA LYS A 30 25.59 14.96 -12.05
C LYS A 30 24.21 14.31 -12.20
N PRO A 31 23.74 13.92 -13.41
CA PRO A 31 22.42 13.30 -13.57
C PRO A 31 22.30 11.94 -12.86
N LEU A 32 23.36 11.10 -12.91
CA LEU A 32 23.38 9.80 -12.24
C LEU A 32 23.35 9.97 -10.71
N ARG A 33 24.08 10.95 -10.19
CA ARG A 33 24.07 11.25 -8.75
C ARG A 33 22.71 11.77 -8.30
N ALA A 34 22.05 12.62 -9.08
CA ALA A 34 20.69 13.07 -8.78
C ALA A 34 19.70 11.89 -8.77
N GLU A 35 19.80 10.98 -9.75
CA GLU A 35 19.02 9.73 -9.79
C GLU A 35 19.30 8.86 -8.54
N GLY A 36 20.57 8.72 -8.15
CA GLY A 36 20.98 8.04 -6.91
C GLY A 36 20.42 8.68 -5.63
N THR A 37 20.40 10.01 -5.55
CA THR A 37 19.77 10.74 -4.43
C THR A 37 18.27 10.45 -4.36
N ASN A 38 17.58 10.42 -5.50
CA ASN A 38 16.15 10.09 -5.55
C ASN A 38 15.89 8.66 -5.04
N PHE A 39 16.70 7.68 -5.45
CA PHE A 39 16.58 6.31 -4.92
C PHE A 39 16.82 6.26 -3.41
N ARG A 40 17.77 7.04 -2.89
CA ARG A 40 18.00 7.12 -1.45
C ARG A 40 16.79 7.69 -0.71
N THR A 41 16.18 8.76 -1.21
CA THR A 41 14.94 9.30 -0.62
C THR A 41 13.79 8.30 -0.63
N VAL A 42 13.66 7.49 -1.70
CA VAL A 42 12.66 6.42 -1.77
C VAL A 42 12.94 5.33 -0.73
N LEU A 43 14.20 4.91 -0.58
CA LEU A 43 14.61 3.94 0.44
C LEU A 43 14.39 4.44 1.86
N ASP A 44 14.68 5.71 2.15
CA ASP A 44 14.47 6.29 3.47
C ASP A 44 12.98 6.27 3.87
N LYS A 45 12.08 6.55 2.91
CA LYS A 45 10.62 6.41 3.10
C LYS A 45 10.21 4.95 3.32
N ALA A 46 10.79 4.03 2.57
CA ALA A 46 10.50 2.61 2.71
C ALA A 46 10.91 2.09 4.10
N VAL A 47 12.07 2.48 4.62
CA VAL A 47 12.52 2.15 5.99
C VAL A 47 11.56 2.71 7.04
N GLN A 48 11.04 3.92 6.84
CA GLN A 48 10.04 4.50 7.74
C GLN A 48 8.73 3.67 7.74
N ALA A 49 8.25 3.27 6.56
CA ALA A 49 7.07 2.42 6.43
C ALA A 49 7.27 1.05 7.07
N ASP A 50 8.42 0.43 6.86
CA ASP A 50 8.80 -0.85 7.49
C ASP A 50 8.80 -0.74 9.01
N GLY A 51 9.28 0.39 9.56
CA GLY A 51 9.24 0.68 10.99
C GLY A 51 7.82 0.63 11.55
N GLN A 52 6.86 1.26 10.86
CA GLN A 52 5.45 1.29 11.27
C GLN A 52 4.82 -0.12 11.22
N VAL A 53 5.08 -0.88 10.16
CA VAL A 53 4.58 -2.27 10.03
C VAL A 53 5.17 -3.16 11.12
N LYS A 54 6.47 -3.00 11.42
CA LYS A 54 7.17 -3.77 12.45
C LYS A 54 6.65 -3.46 13.85
N GLU A 55 6.47 -2.19 14.19
CA GLU A 55 5.89 -1.77 15.47
C GLU A 55 4.48 -2.36 15.65
N ARG A 56 3.64 -2.22 14.62
CA ARG A 56 2.29 -2.79 14.63
C ARG A 56 2.29 -4.30 14.80
N TYR A 57 3.18 -5.02 14.13
CA TYR A 57 3.34 -6.46 14.32
C TYR A 57 3.73 -6.79 15.76
N GLN A 58 4.71 -6.09 16.33
CA GLN A 58 5.16 -6.32 17.71
C GLN A 58 4.04 -6.14 18.73
N SER A 59 3.19 -5.12 18.57
CA SER A 59 2.07 -4.86 19.48
C SER A 59 0.95 -5.90 19.43
N HIS A 60 0.81 -6.65 18.32
CA HIS A 60 -0.30 -7.59 18.12
C HIS A 60 0.13 -9.06 18.03
N ARG A 61 1.44 -9.33 18.01
CA ARG A 61 2.03 -10.67 17.80
C ARG A 61 1.45 -11.72 18.74
N ASP A 62 1.35 -11.42 20.03
CA ASP A 62 0.95 -12.41 21.03
C ASP A 62 -0.52 -12.82 20.87
N THR A 63 -1.41 -11.87 20.58
CA THR A 63 -2.82 -12.15 20.33
C THR A 63 -3.04 -12.87 19.00
N ILE A 64 -2.24 -12.57 17.97
CA ILE A 64 -2.23 -13.33 16.72
C ILE A 64 -1.75 -14.77 16.97
N ALA A 65 -0.70 -14.96 17.78
CA ALA A 65 -0.21 -16.29 18.13
C ALA A 65 -1.25 -17.11 18.90
N LEU A 66 -2.02 -16.45 19.78
CA LEU A 66 -3.16 -17.07 20.46
C LEU A 66 -4.24 -17.53 19.45
N LEU A 67 -4.58 -16.69 18.46
CA LEU A 67 -5.58 -17.01 17.44
C LEU A 67 -5.19 -18.23 16.58
N CYS A 68 -3.89 -18.48 16.41
CA CYS A 68 -3.37 -19.61 15.64
C CYS A 68 -3.34 -20.95 16.42
N LYS A 69 -3.75 -20.97 17.70
CA LYS A 69 -3.79 -22.21 18.49
C LYS A 69 -4.95 -23.12 18.05
N PRO A 70 -4.83 -24.44 18.26
CA PRO A 70 -5.94 -25.37 18.04
C PRO A 70 -7.17 -24.98 18.87
N GLU A 71 -8.37 -25.31 18.37
CA GLU A 71 -9.65 -24.97 19.02
C GLU A 71 -9.70 -25.27 20.53
N PRO A 72 -9.24 -26.44 21.03
CA PRO A 72 -9.28 -26.71 22.47
C PRO A 72 -8.42 -25.74 23.29
N GLU A 73 -7.23 -25.40 22.80
CA GLU A 73 -6.31 -24.48 23.47
C GLU A 73 -6.79 -23.03 23.39
N LEU A 74 -7.31 -22.62 22.23
CA LEU A 74 -7.90 -21.29 22.05
C LEU A 74 -9.11 -21.12 22.98
N ASN A 75 -10.01 -22.10 23.03
CA ASN A 75 -11.18 -22.05 23.90
C ASN A 75 -10.79 -22.03 25.39
N ALA A 76 -9.74 -22.76 25.78
CA ALA A 76 -9.22 -22.74 27.16
C ALA A 76 -8.65 -21.38 27.58
N ALA A 77 -8.14 -20.60 26.63
CA ALA A 77 -7.62 -19.25 26.87
C ALA A 77 -8.71 -18.17 26.91
N ILE A 78 -9.95 -18.48 26.48
CA ILE A 78 -11.07 -17.54 26.54
C ILE A 78 -11.81 -17.75 27.87
N PRO A 79 -11.87 -16.75 28.75
CA PRO A 79 -12.57 -16.85 30.04
C PRO A 79 -14.01 -17.30 29.86
N SER A 80 -14.45 -18.26 30.67
CA SER A 80 -15.86 -18.68 30.69
C SER A 80 -16.71 -17.56 31.30
N ALA A 81 -17.94 -17.42 30.78
CA ALA A 81 -18.94 -16.53 31.35
C ALA A 81 -20.30 -17.18 31.18
N ASN A 82 -21.20 -16.98 32.15
CA ASN A 82 -22.55 -17.52 32.08
C ASN A 82 -23.29 -16.96 30.85
N PRO A 83 -23.88 -17.80 29.99
CA PRO A 83 -24.67 -17.34 28.87
C PRO A 83 -25.86 -16.52 29.38
N ALA A 84 -26.10 -15.36 28.78
CA ALA A 84 -27.31 -14.59 29.04
C ALA A 84 -28.51 -15.34 28.42
N LYS A 85 -29.19 -16.15 29.24
CA LYS A 85 -30.37 -16.95 28.82
C LYS A 85 -31.48 -16.09 28.18
N THR A 86 -31.54 -14.81 28.53
CA THR A 86 -32.44 -13.79 27.95
C THR A 86 -32.17 -13.45 26.48
N MET A 87 -31.06 -13.91 25.90
CA MET A 87 -30.66 -13.53 24.53
C MET A 87 -31.04 -14.56 23.46
N GLN A 88 -31.36 -15.80 23.83
CA GLN A 88 -31.80 -16.81 22.86
C GLN A 88 -33.21 -16.48 22.36
N GLY A 89 -33.32 -16.12 21.07
CA GLY A 89 -34.60 -15.79 20.42
C GLY A 89 -35.07 -14.33 20.57
N SER A 90 -34.24 -13.44 21.14
CA SER A 90 -34.56 -12.01 21.24
C SER A 90 -34.63 -11.35 19.86
N GLU A 91 -35.66 -10.54 19.63
CA GLU A 91 -35.85 -9.77 18.39
C GLU A 91 -34.65 -8.85 18.10
N VAL A 92 -34.06 -8.23 19.14
CA VAL A 92 -32.87 -7.38 19.02
C VAL A 92 -31.68 -8.16 18.45
N VAL A 93 -31.54 -9.44 18.81
CA VAL A 93 -30.47 -10.30 18.28
C VAL A 93 -30.70 -10.59 16.80
N ASN A 94 -31.94 -10.84 16.38
CA ASN A 94 -32.27 -11.08 14.97
C ASN A 94 -32.03 -9.83 14.11
N VAL A 95 -32.43 -8.65 14.60
CA VAL A 95 -32.16 -7.37 13.94
C VAL A 95 -30.65 -7.15 13.80
N LEU A 96 -29.89 -7.33 14.87
CA LEU A 96 -28.44 -7.13 14.84
C LEU A 96 -27.75 -8.10 13.88
N LYS A 97 -28.17 -9.38 13.84
CA LYS A 97 -27.67 -10.37 12.87
C LYS A 97 -27.92 -9.92 11.44
N SER A 98 -29.15 -9.50 11.11
CA SER A 98 -29.48 -9.02 9.77
C SER A 98 -28.66 -7.78 9.37
N LEU A 99 -28.48 -6.82 10.28
CA LEU A 99 -27.64 -5.64 10.04
C LEU A 99 -26.17 -6.02 9.77
N LEU A 100 -25.63 -6.98 10.52
CA LEU A 100 -24.26 -7.48 10.33
C LEU A 100 -24.11 -8.24 9.01
N THR A 101 -25.09 -9.05 8.60
CA THR A 101 -25.10 -9.71 7.28
C THR A 101 -25.10 -8.67 6.16
N ASN A 102 -25.95 -7.64 6.24
CA ASN A 102 -25.98 -6.58 5.23
C ASN A 102 -24.65 -5.80 5.17
N LEU A 103 -23.97 -5.62 6.31
CA LEU A 103 -22.65 -4.99 6.34
C LEU A 103 -21.56 -5.87 5.71
N ASP A 104 -21.64 -7.19 5.91
CA ASP A 104 -20.74 -8.15 5.27
C ASP A 104 -20.91 -8.17 3.75
N GLU A 105 -22.17 -8.14 3.27
CA GLU A 105 -22.47 -8.01 1.84
C GLU A 105 -21.86 -6.73 1.24
N VAL A 106 -21.97 -5.59 1.93
CA VAL A 106 -21.35 -4.33 1.48
C VAL A 106 -19.83 -4.45 1.37
N LYS A 107 -19.17 -5.14 2.31
CA LYS A 107 -17.73 -5.36 2.25
C LYS A 107 -17.35 -6.27 1.07
N LYS A 108 -18.11 -7.35 0.86
CA LYS A 108 -17.90 -8.28 -0.24
C LYS A 108 -18.12 -7.62 -1.62
N GLU A 109 -19.14 -6.76 -1.74
CA GLU A 109 -19.38 -5.97 -2.95
C GLU A 109 -18.17 -5.08 -3.31
N ARG A 110 -17.45 -4.56 -2.31
CA ARG A 110 -16.26 -3.72 -2.54
C ARG A 110 -15.09 -4.48 -3.17
N GLU A 111 -14.92 -5.76 -2.88
CA GLU A 111 -13.90 -6.59 -3.53
C GLU A 111 -14.16 -6.66 -5.05
N GLY A 112 -15.41 -6.81 -5.45
CA GLY A 112 -15.83 -6.77 -6.86
C GLY A 112 -15.59 -5.40 -7.49
N LEU A 113 -16.03 -4.33 -6.84
CA LEU A 113 -15.82 -2.95 -7.33
C LEU A 113 -14.34 -2.61 -7.51
N GLU A 114 -13.47 -3.02 -6.58
CA GLU A 114 -12.04 -2.76 -6.67
C GLU A 114 -11.43 -3.45 -7.90
N ASN A 115 -11.83 -4.69 -8.16
CA ASN A 115 -11.39 -5.43 -9.33
C ASN A 115 -11.91 -4.81 -10.64
N ASP A 116 -13.17 -4.38 -10.66
CA ASP A 116 -13.75 -3.68 -11.81
C ASP A 116 -13.00 -2.37 -12.10
N LEU A 117 -12.71 -1.58 -11.05
CA LEU A 117 -11.94 -0.34 -11.18
C LEU A 117 -10.52 -0.59 -11.71
N LYS A 118 -9.83 -1.62 -11.22
CA LYS A 118 -8.45 -1.94 -11.62
C LYS A 118 -8.33 -2.61 -12.99
N SER A 119 -9.37 -3.31 -13.44
CA SER A 119 -9.33 -4.07 -14.70
C SER A 119 -9.70 -3.25 -15.93
N VAL A 120 -10.32 -2.08 -15.74
CA VAL A 120 -10.58 -1.14 -16.83
C VAL A 120 -9.25 -0.66 -17.43
N ASN A 121 -9.06 -0.96 -18.71
CA ASN A 121 -7.95 -0.45 -19.51
C ASN A 121 -8.54 0.30 -20.71
N PHE A 122 -8.18 1.56 -20.86
CA PHE A 122 -8.63 2.41 -21.95
C PHE A 122 -7.49 3.28 -22.46
N ASP A 123 -7.30 3.25 -23.78
CA ASP A 123 -6.26 4.05 -24.45
C ASP A 123 -6.87 5.35 -25.00
N MET A 124 -6.48 6.47 -24.37
CA MET A 124 -6.87 7.82 -24.77
C MET A 124 -6.15 8.33 -26.03
N THR A 125 -5.08 7.66 -26.49
CA THR A 125 -4.21 8.14 -27.57
C THR A 125 -4.99 8.45 -28.84
N SER A 126 -5.89 7.55 -29.24
CA SER A 126 -6.75 7.74 -30.42
C SER A 126 -7.66 8.96 -30.32
N LYS A 127 -8.21 9.24 -29.12
CA LYS A 127 -9.07 10.41 -28.87
C LYS A 127 -8.27 11.71 -28.92
N PHE A 128 -7.09 11.74 -28.31
CA PHE A 128 -6.21 12.91 -28.37
C PHE A 128 -5.73 13.20 -29.78
N LEU A 129 -5.33 12.18 -30.53
CA LEU A 129 -4.90 12.35 -31.94
C LEU A 129 -6.05 12.85 -32.83
N THR A 130 -7.27 12.37 -32.59
CA THR A 130 -8.45 12.83 -33.33
C THR A 130 -8.75 14.30 -33.02
N ALA A 131 -8.75 14.70 -31.75
CA ALA A 131 -8.94 16.08 -31.35
C ALA A 131 -7.87 17.01 -31.96
N LEU A 132 -6.60 16.58 -31.94
CA LEU A 132 -5.51 17.33 -32.57
C LEU A 132 -5.68 17.49 -34.08
N ALA A 133 -6.12 16.42 -34.77
CA ALA A 133 -6.32 16.46 -36.21
C ALA A 133 -7.52 17.33 -36.63
N GLN A 134 -8.56 17.43 -35.80
CA GLN A 134 -9.77 18.20 -36.09
C GLN A 134 -9.64 19.66 -35.69
N ASP A 135 -9.14 19.93 -34.49
CA ASP A 135 -9.19 21.26 -33.87
C ASP A 135 -7.83 21.98 -33.91
N GLY A 136 -6.75 21.29 -34.31
CA GLY A 136 -5.38 21.82 -34.36
C GLY A 136 -4.74 22.02 -32.97
N VAL A 137 -5.51 21.91 -31.90
CA VAL A 137 -5.09 21.98 -30.49
C VAL A 137 -5.86 20.96 -29.66
N ILE A 138 -5.27 20.48 -28.57
CA ILE A 138 -5.92 19.53 -27.65
C ILE A 138 -6.31 20.26 -26.37
N ASN A 139 -7.60 20.28 -26.05
CA ASN A 139 -8.07 20.60 -24.70
C ASN A 139 -8.13 19.31 -23.87
N GLU A 140 -7.00 18.95 -23.27
CA GLU A 140 -6.83 17.68 -22.55
C GLU A 140 -7.78 17.56 -21.36
N GLU A 141 -7.89 18.60 -20.54
CA GLU A 141 -8.69 18.59 -19.31
C GLU A 141 -10.17 18.27 -19.60
N ALA A 142 -10.78 19.00 -20.53
CA ALA A 142 -12.20 18.79 -20.87
C ALA A 142 -12.46 17.39 -21.46
N LEU A 143 -11.53 16.89 -22.28
CA LEU A 143 -11.64 15.58 -22.91
C LEU A 143 -11.45 14.45 -21.89
N SER A 144 -10.46 14.57 -21.01
CA SER A 144 -10.16 13.61 -19.96
C SER A 144 -11.30 13.53 -18.94
N VAL A 145 -11.84 14.67 -18.47
CA VAL A 145 -12.99 14.66 -17.54
C VAL A 145 -14.19 13.93 -18.15
N THR A 146 -14.51 14.23 -19.41
CA THR A 146 -15.64 13.61 -20.10
C THR A 146 -15.45 12.11 -20.27
N GLU A 147 -14.24 11.67 -20.63
CA GLU A 147 -13.98 10.26 -20.87
C GLU A 147 -13.84 9.46 -19.58
N LEU A 148 -13.25 10.05 -18.54
CA LEU A 148 -13.19 9.45 -17.21
C LEU A 148 -14.60 9.27 -16.63
N ASP A 149 -15.49 10.26 -16.77
CA ASP A 149 -16.89 10.10 -16.35
C ASP A 149 -17.61 9.01 -17.15
N ARG A 150 -17.39 8.96 -18.48
CA ARG A 150 -17.97 7.91 -19.33
C ARG A 150 -17.56 6.50 -18.90
N ILE A 151 -16.30 6.33 -18.51
CA ILE A 151 -15.73 5.02 -18.18
C ILE A 151 -15.96 4.66 -16.72
N TYR A 152 -15.64 5.57 -15.80
CA TYR A 152 -15.61 5.32 -14.36
C TYR A 152 -16.83 5.87 -13.63
N GLY A 153 -17.64 6.73 -14.22
CA GLY A 153 -18.75 7.43 -13.54
C GLY A 153 -19.74 6.48 -12.85
N SER A 154 -20.08 5.36 -13.49
CA SER A 154 -20.94 4.34 -12.87
C SER A 154 -20.29 3.65 -11.67
N LEU A 155 -18.98 3.38 -11.74
CA LEU A 155 -18.22 2.74 -10.66
C LEU A 155 -18.05 3.72 -9.50
N THR A 156 -17.73 4.98 -9.76
CA THR A 156 -17.63 6.02 -8.73
C THR A 156 -18.96 6.23 -8.02
N ASN A 157 -20.09 6.18 -8.74
CA ASN A 157 -21.42 6.25 -8.12
C ASN A 157 -21.67 5.07 -7.19
N LYS A 158 -21.35 3.84 -7.61
CA LYS A 158 -21.47 2.65 -6.73
C LYS A 158 -20.57 2.74 -5.49
N VAL A 159 -19.36 3.30 -5.61
CA VAL A 159 -18.49 3.57 -4.44
C VAL A 159 -19.19 4.51 -3.46
N GLN A 160 -19.76 5.62 -3.95
CA GLN A 160 -20.48 6.57 -3.10
C GLN A 160 -21.72 5.96 -2.44
N GLU A 161 -22.48 5.14 -3.17
CA GLU A 161 -23.62 4.40 -2.62
C GLU A 161 -23.17 3.41 -1.53
N SER A 162 -22.07 2.69 -1.75
CA SER A 162 -21.48 1.78 -0.76
C SER A 162 -21.07 2.50 0.52
N LEU A 163 -20.50 3.71 0.42
CA LEU A 163 -20.15 4.53 1.58
C LEU A 163 -21.40 4.96 2.36
N LYS A 164 -22.40 5.54 1.67
CA LYS A 164 -23.67 5.95 2.30
C LYS A 164 -24.42 4.79 2.95
N LYS A 165 -24.44 3.62 2.29
CA LYS A 165 -25.05 2.39 2.82
C LYS A 165 -24.35 1.95 4.11
N GLN A 166 -23.01 2.00 4.15
CA GLN A 166 -22.24 1.70 5.37
C GLN A 166 -22.56 2.69 6.50
N GLU A 167 -22.61 3.99 6.24
CA GLU A 167 -22.93 5.00 7.26
C GLU A 167 -24.28 4.74 7.93
N GLY A 168 -25.32 4.44 7.12
CA GLY A 168 -26.64 4.08 7.62
C GLY A 168 -26.63 2.79 8.44
N LEU A 169 -25.92 1.76 7.95
CA LEU A 169 -25.79 0.48 8.66
C LEU A 169 -25.08 0.63 10.00
N LEU A 170 -23.95 1.35 10.06
CA LEU A 170 -23.20 1.55 11.30
C LEU A 170 -24.02 2.32 12.34
N LYS A 171 -24.78 3.34 11.92
CA LYS A 171 -25.70 4.06 12.82
C LYS A 171 -26.74 3.11 13.42
N ASN A 172 -27.37 2.27 12.60
CA ASN A 172 -28.38 1.32 13.07
C ASN A 172 -27.78 0.23 13.96
N ILE A 173 -26.60 -0.29 13.60
CA ILE A 173 -25.85 -1.27 14.42
C ILE A 173 -25.54 -0.68 15.79
N GLN A 174 -25.09 0.57 15.86
CA GLN A 174 -24.78 1.23 17.13
C GLN A 174 -26.02 1.32 18.04
N VAL A 175 -27.17 1.74 17.49
CA VAL A 175 -28.43 1.81 18.25
C VAL A 175 -28.87 0.41 18.72
N SER A 176 -28.89 -0.58 17.83
CA SER A 176 -29.26 -1.96 18.19
C SER A 176 -28.28 -2.58 19.19
N HIS A 177 -26.98 -2.24 19.12
CA HIS A 177 -25.97 -2.69 20.06
C HIS A 177 -26.16 -2.08 21.46
N GLN A 178 -26.60 -0.82 21.56
CA GLN A 178 -26.93 -0.20 22.85
C GLN A 178 -28.09 -0.94 23.53
N GLU A 179 -29.15 -1.26 22.79
CA GLU A 179 -30.26 -2.06 23.33
C GLU A 179 -29.83 -3.49 23.69
N PHE A 180 -28.98 -4.11 22.86
CA PHE A 180 -28.38 -5.42 23.14
C PHE A 180 -27.58 -5.41 24.45
N SER A 181 -26.79 -4.35 24.67
CA SER A 181 -25.91 -4.21 25.83
C SER A 181 -26.70 -4.05 27.14
N LYS A 182 -27.88 -3.41 27.11
CA LYS A 182 -28.77 -3.32 28.28
C LYS A 182 -29.31 -4.68 28.72
N MET A 183 -29.49 -5.62 27.78
CA MET A 183 -29.95 -6.98 28.09
C MET A 183 -28.83 -7.89 28.62
N LYS A 184 -27.57 -7.50 28.43
CA LYS A 184 -26.41 -8.24 28.94
C LYS A 184 -26.26 -7.98 30.43
N GLN A 185 -26.11 -9.04 31.24
CA GLN A 185 -25.70 -8.89 32.63
C GLN A 185 -24.22 -8.50 32.68
N SER A 186 -23.90 -7.32 33.22
CA SER A 186 -22.51 -6.91 33.41
C SER A 186 -21.97 -7.53 34.71
N ASN A 187 -21.00 -8.43 34.57
CA ASN A 187 -20.20 -8.96 35.66
C ASN A 187 -18.73 -9.06 35.22
N ASN A 188 -17.81 -9.18 36.17
CA ASN A 188 -16.37 -9.15 35.88
C ASN A 188 -15.92 -10.24 34.90
N GLU A 189 -16.49 -11.44 35.00
CA GLU A 189 -16.17 -12.58 34.12
C GLU A 189 -16.64 -12.31 32.68
N ALA A 190 -17.84 -11.76 32.50
CA ALA A 190 -18.40 -11.42 31.20
C ALA A 190 -17.67 -10.23 30.54
N ASN A 191 -17.13 -9.31 31.34
CA ASN A 191 -16.31 -8.20 30.86
C ASN A 191 -14.94 -8.70 30.40
N LEU A 192 -14.27 -9.55 31.19
CA LEU A 192 -12.98 -10.15 30.81
C LEU A 192 -13.11 -11.03 29.55
N ARG A 193 -14.19 -11.82 29.46
CA ARG A 193 -14.49 -12.60 28.24
C ARG A 193 -14.69 -11.69 27.04
N GLU A 194 -15.44 -10.59 27.20
CA GLU A 194 -15.69 -9.64 26.11
C GLU A 194 -14.40 -8.97 25.62
N GLU A 195 -13.52 -8.57 26.53
CA GLU A 195 -12.23 -7.98 26.21
C GLU A 195 -11.36 -8.95 25.39
N VAL A 196 -11.26 -10.21 25.83
CA VAL A 196 -10.53 -11.25 25.08
C VAL A 196 -11.12 -11.45 23.69
N LEU A 197 -12.45 -11.52 23.56
CA LEU A 197 -13.11 -11.66 22.25
C LEU A 197 -12.88 -10.46 21.33
N LYS A 198 -12.91 -9.22 21.87
CA LYS A 198 -12.60 -7.99 21.13
C LYS A 198 -11.14 -7.99 20.65
N ASN A 199 -10.21 -8.40 21.51
CA ASN A 199 -8.80 -8.48 21.17
C ASN A 199 -8.53 -9.55 20.11
N LEU A 200 -9.21 -10.71 20.16
CA LEU A 200 -9.10 -11.74 19.12
C LEU A 200 -9.64 -11.29 17.76
N ALA A 201 -10.79 -10.59 17.73
CA ALA A 201 -11.32 -10.01 16.50
C ALA A 201 -10.35 -8.96 15.91
N THR A 202 -9.83 -8.09 16.77
CA THR A 202 -8.82 -7.08 16.40
C THR A 202 -7.54 -7.73 15.90
N ALA A 203 -7.12 -8.86 16.48
CA ALA A 203 -5.95 -9.60 16.03
C ALA A 203 -6.12 -10.21 14.64
N TYR A 204 -7.33 -10.69 14.30
CA TYR A 204 -7.64 -11.16 12.95
C TYR A 204 -7.52 -10.01 11.93
N ASP A 205 -8.18 -8.88 12.19
CA ASP A 205 -8.15 -7.71 11.30
C ASP A 205 -6.70 -7.22 11.09
N ASN A 206 -5.92 -7.13 12.18
CA ASN A 206 -4.51 -6.76 12.11
C ASN A 206 -3.66 -7.80 11.35
N PHE A 207 -3.93 -9.09 11.50
CA PHE A 207 -3.21 -10.12 10.76
C PHE A 207 -3.44 -9.96 9.25
N VAL A 208 -4.69 -9.78 8.80
CA VAL A 208 -5.01 -9.61 7.38
C VAL A 208 -4.30 -8.37 6.83
N GLU A 209 -4.37 -7.24 7.54
CA GLU A 209 -3.73 -6.00 7.10
C GLU A 209 -2.20 -6.09 7.11
N LEU A 210 -1.59 -6.69 8.14
CA LEU A 210 -0.14 -6.91 8.20
C LEU A 210 0.34 -7.79 7.03
N VAL A 211 -0.39 -8.85 6.70
CA VAL A 211 -0.05 -9.72 5.57
C VAL A 211 -0.17 -8.96 4.24
N ALA A 212 -1.19 -8.12 4.07
CA ALA A 212 -1.33 -7.27 2.88
C ALA A 212 -0.15 -6.30 2.75
N ASN A 213 0.19 -5.57 3.82
CA ASN A 213 1.30 -4.62 3.85
C ASN A 213 2.65 -5.30 3.58
N LEU A 214 2.88 -6.48 4.16
CA LEU A 214 4.12 -7.25 3.93
C LEU A 214 4.22 -7.73 2.47
N LYS A 215 3.10 -8.13 1.85
CA LYS A 215 3.07 -8.51 0.42
C LYS A 215 3.35 -7.31 -0.48
N GLU A 216 2.76 -6.16 -0.18
CA GLU A 216 3.02 -4.91 -0.91
C GLU A 216 4.49 -4.48 -0.77
N GLY A 217 5.03 -4.48 0.45
CA GLY A 217 6.45 -4.17 0.69
C GLY A 217 7.39 -5.15 -0.01
N THR A 218 7.08 -6.44 0.00
CA THR A 218 7.88 -7.46 -0.73
C THR A 218 7.86 -7.19 -2.24
N LYS A 219 6.69 -6.90 -2.80
CA LYS A 219 6.56 -6.54 -4.22
C LYS A 219 7.38 -5.29 -4.55
N PHE A 220 7.26 -4.26 -3.73
CA PHE A 220 8.02 -3.01 -3.88
C PHE A 220 9.53 -3.24 -3.90
N TYR A 221 10.08 -4.01 -2.96
CA TYR A 221 11.53 -4.25 -2.91
C TYR A 221 12.03 -5.10 -4.09
N ASN A 222 11.21 -6.03 -4.60
CA ASN A 222 11.54 -6.79 -5.80
C ASN A 222 11.60 -5.87 -7.04
N GLU A 223 10.59 -5.03 -7.24
CA GLU A 223 10.54 -4.07 -8.35
C GLU A 223 11.69 -3.04 -8.25
N LEU A 224 11.97 -2.54 -7.04
CA LEU A 224 13.07 -1.61 -6.80
C LEU A 224 14.42 -2.26 -7.11
N THR A 225 14.60 -3.54 -6.80
CA THR A 225 15.84 -4.28 -7.11
C THR A 225 16.09 -4.29 -8.62
N GLU A 226 15.07 -4.57 -9.44
CA GLU A 226 15.22 -4.55 -10.91
C GLU A 226 15.58 -3.16 -11.45
N ILE A 227 15.02 -2.11 -10.85
CA ILE A 227 15.34 -0.72 -11.21
C ILE A 227 16.79 -0.39 -10.83
N LEU A 228 17.22 -0.76 -9.62
CA LEU A 228 18.57 -0.50 -9.13
C LEU A 228 19.65 -1.28 -9.90
N VAL A 229 19.36 -2.51 -10.35
CA VAL A 229 20.27 -3.27 -11.23
C VAL A 229 20.45 -2.56 -12.57
N ARG A 230 19.36 -2.05 -13.17
CA ARG A 230 19.45 -1.25 -14.40
C ARG A 230 20.26 0.04 -14.20
N PHE A 231 20.05 0.72 -13.08
CA PHE A 231 20.82 1.91 -12.71
C PHE A 231 22.31 1.58 -12.48
N GLN A 232 22.62 0.46 -11.83
CA GLN A 232 23.98 -0.02 -11.62
C GLN A 232 24.68 -0.30 -12.96
N ASN A 233 24.00 -1.00 -13.88
CA ASN A 233 24.53 -1.28 -15.22
C ASN A 233 24.83 0.01 -15.98
N LYS A 234 23.91 0.98 -15.96
CA LYS A 234 24.10 2.32 -16.55
C LYS A 234 25.34 3.02 -15.99
N CYS A 235 25.55 2.97 -14.66
CA CYS A 235 26.76 3.51 -14.05
C CYS A 235 28.03 2.76 -14.48
N SER A 236 27.95 1.43 -14.58
CA SER A 236 29.06 0.57 -15.01
C SER A 236 29.48 0.86 -16.44
N ASP A 237 28.53 0.92 -17.37
CA ASP A 237 28.78 1.15 -18.80
C ASP A 237 29.45 2.51 -19.03
N ILE A 238 28.97 3.55 -18.34
CA ILE A 238 29.56 4.89 -18.42
C ILE A 238 30.98 4.89 -17.86
N VAL A 239 31.21 4.29 -16.69
CA VAL A 239 32.55 4.20 -16.10
C VAL A 239 33.50 3.38 -16.99
N PHE A 240 33.00 2.32 -17.62
CA PHE A 240 33.79 1.52 -18.55
C PHE A 240 34.21 2.35 -19.76
N ALA A 241 33.27 3.04 -20.41
CA ALA A 241 33.57 3.94 -21.53
C ALA A 241 34.61 5.01 -21.14
N ARG A 242 34.50 5.55 -19.91
CA ARG A 242 35.46 6.53 -19.38
C ARG A 242 36.85 5.95 -19.12
N LYS A 243 36.95 4.69 -18.72
CA LYS A 243 38.25 4.00 -18.59
C LYS A 243 38.88 3.75 -19.95
N THR A 244 38.09 3.37 -20.95
CA THR A 244 38.57 3.18 -22.34
C THR A 244 39.07 4.50 -22.94
N GLU A 245 38.28 5.58 -22.85
CA GLU A 245 38.68 6.92 -23.28
C GLU A 245 39.96 7.37 -22.59
N ARG A 246 40.08 7.11 -21.28
CA ARG A 246 41.28 7.42 -20.50
C ARG A 246 42.52 6.73 -21.07
N ASP A 247 42.41 5.43 -21.36
CA ASP A 247 43.53 4.63 -21.88
C ASP A 247 43.94 5.06 -23.30
N GLU A 248 43.02 5.62 -24.08
CA GLU A 248 43.33 6.23 -25.38
C GLU A 248 44.04 7.58 -25.24
N LEU A 249 43.63 8.43 -24.29
CA LEU A 249 44.26 9.73 -24.04
C LEU A 249 45.67 9.63 -23.41
N LEU A 250 46.01 8.49 -22.82
CA LEU A 250 47.32 8.24 -22.22
C LEU A 250 48.34 7.60 -23.18
N LYS A 251 47.95 7.30 -24.43
CA LYS A 251 48.86 6.90 -25.51
C LYS A 251 49.53 8.12 -26.14
#